data_AF-A0A8J3IK81-F1
#
_entry.id   AF-A0A8J3IK81-F1
#
_cell.length_a   1.000
_cell.length_b   1.000
_cell.length_c   1.000
_cell.angle_alpha   90.00
_cell.angle_beta   90.00
_cell.angle_gamma   90.00
#
_symmetry.space_group_name_H-M   'P 1'
#
loop_
_entity.id
_entity.type
_entity.pdbx_description
1 polymer ?
#
loop_
_entity_poly.entity_id
_entity_poly.type
_entity_poly.pdbx_seq_one_letter_code
_entity_poly.pdbx_strand_id
1 'polypeptide(L)'
;MLTDWRIAPISEKLRAMLGFLEKLTLAPEQIGVEDIAPLHAAGISNQAIEDALYICMYFHCINRIADALNVDIPSAEMFISGAERLLKDGYL
;
A
#
# COMPACT_ATOMS: atom_id res chain seq x y z
N MET A 1 -3.56 -13.33 -9.70
CA MET A 1 -2.86 -12.35 -8.84
C MET A 1 -2.49 -11.15 -9.70
N LEU A 2 -2.69 -9.94 -9.18
CA LEU A 2 -2.18 -8.72 -9.83
C LEU A 2 -0.68 -8.64 -9.49
N THR A 3 0.19 -9.03 -10.43
CA THR A 3 1.64 -9.11 -10.18
C THR A 3 2.37 -7.80 -10.41
N ASP A 4 1.77 -6.87 -11.18
CA ASP A 4 2.33 -5.56 -11.44
C ASP A 4 1.20 -4.51 -11.52
N TRP A 5 1.29 -3.51 -10.65
CA TRP A 5 0.32 -2.43 -10.57
C TRP A 5 0.38 -1.50 -11.79
N ARG A 6 1.51 -1.46 -12.50
CA ARG A 6 1.72 -0.58 -13.67
C ARG A 6 0.87 -0.96 -14.87
N ILE A 7 0.53 -2.24 -15.02
CA ILE A 7 -0.31 -2.75 -16.13
C ILE A 7 -1.73 -3.10 -15.69
N ALA A 8 -2.04 -2.92 -14.40
CA ALA A 8 -3.36 -3.22 -13.86
C ALA A 8 -4.45 -2.30 -14.44
N PRO A 9 -5.69 -2.79 -14.63
CA PRO A 9 -6.83 -1.99 -15.08
C PRO A 9 -7.40 -1.13 -13.94
N ILE A 10 -6.58 -0.21 -13.41
CA ILE A 10 -6.90 0.72 -12.33
C ILE A 10 -7.02 2.15 -12.86
N SER A 11 -7.68 3.02 -12.09
CA SER A 11 -7.79 4.44 -12.43
C SER A 11 -6.42 5.13 -12.42
N GLU A 12 -6.28 6.17 -13.24
CA GLU A 12 -5.06 6.99 -13.28
C GLU A 12 -4.76 7.66 -11.93
N LYS A 13 -5.81 8.00 -11.16
CA LYS A 13 -5.69 8.49 -9.79
C LYS A 13 -4.97 7.47 -8.88
N LEU A 14 -5.39 6.20 -8.93
CA LEU A 14 -4.78 5.16 -8.13
C LEU A 14 -3.36 4.84 -8.63
N ARG A 15 -3.15 4.83 -9.94
CA ARG A 15 -1.83 4.64 -10.56
C ARG A 15 -0.83 5.70 -10.12
N ALA A 16 -1.22 6.98 -10.12
CA ALA A 16 -0.38 8.08 -9.67
C ALA A 16 0.00 7.94 -8.18
N MET A 17 -0.98 7.62 -7.33
CA MET A 17 -0.74 7.40 -5.90
C MET A 17 0.24 6.24 -5.66
N LEU A 18 0.06 5.11 -6.34
CA LEU A 18 0.95 3.95 -6.21
C LEU A 18 2.39 4.27 -6.68
N GLY A 19 2.56 5.03 -7.75
CA GLY A 19 3.88 5.49 -8.20
C GLY A 19 4.60 6.35 -7.15
N PHE A 20 3.87 7.27 -6.51
CA PHE A 20 4.41 8.05 -5.39
C PHE A 20 4.79 7.19 -4.19
N LEU A 21 3.91 6.27 -3.77
CA LEU A 21 4.18 5.37 -2.63
C LEU A 21 5.35 4.42 -2.90
N GLU A 22 5.55 3.99 -4.15
CA GLU A 22 6.72 3.22 -4.55
C GLU A 22 8.01 4.03 -4.40
N LYS A 23 8.04 5.28 -4.92
CA LYS A 23 9.20 6.18 -4.75
C LYS A 23 9.49 6.41 -3.26
N LEU A 24 8.46 6.67 -2.46
CA LEU A 24 8.58 6.82 -1.01
C LEU A 24 9.15 5.57 -0.32
N THR A 25 8.80 4.39 -0.81
CA THR A 25 9.27 3.11 -0.25
C THR A 25 10.72 2.82 -0.61
N LEU A 26 11.13 3.11 -1.84
CA LEU A 26 12.44 2.72 -2.38
C LEU A 26 13.52 3.82 -2.26
N ALA A 27 13.09 5.08 -2.25
CA ALA A 27 13.97 6.26 -2.26
C ALA A 27 13.32 7.44 -1.48
N PRO A 28 13.00 7.26 -0.18
CA PRO A 28 12.35 8.30 0.62
C PRO A 28 13.14 9.60 0.68
N GLU A 29 14.47 9.55 0.59
CA GLU A 29 15.37 10.70 0.58
C GLU A 29 15.23 11.58 -0.67
N GLN A 30 14.59 11.06 -1.72
CA GLN A 30 14.36 11.77 -2.98
C GLN A 30 12.95 12.34 -3.08
N ILE A 31 12.12 12.19 -2.04
CA ILE A 31 10.77 12.75 -2.01
C ILE A 31 10.83 14.25 -1.76
N GLY A 32 10.16 15.01 -2.62
CA GLY A 32 10.08 16.47 -2.55
C GLY A 32 8.70 17.02 -2.89
N VAL A 33 8.58 18.34 -2.87
CA VAL A 33 7.32 19.05 -3.18
C VAL A 33 6.87 18.83 -4.63
N GLU A 34 7.83 18.57 -5.52
CA GLU A 34 7.61 18.26 -6.93
C GLU A 34 6.84 16.95 -7.15
N ASP A 35 6.90 16.03 -6.20
CA ASP A 35 6.18 14.75 -6.28
C ASP A 35 4.69 14.89 -5.97
N ILE A 36 4.29 16.01 -5.34
CA ILE A 36 2.89 16.27 -4.95
C ILE A 36 2.09 16.88 -6.10
N ALA A 37 2.71 17.72 -6.93
CA ALA A 37 2.02 18.38 -8.05
C ALA A 37 1.34 17.39 -9.04
N PRO A 38 1.98 16.27 -9.44
CA PRO A 38 1.34 15.25 -10.27
C PRO A 38 0.13 14.60 -9.60
N LEU A 39 0.15 14.42 -8.26
CA LEU A 39 -0.96 13.85 -7.52
C LEU A 39 -2.19 14.77 -7.55
N HIS A 40 -1.99 16.08 -7.39
CA HIS A 40 -3.05 17.05 -7.54
C HIS A 40 -3.58 17.15 -8.96
N ALA A 41 -2.71 17.09 -9.97
CA ALA A 41 -3.13 17.04 -11.37
C ALA A 41 -4.01 15.82 -11.67
N ALA A 42 -3.79 14.70 -10.97
CA ALA A 42 -4.64 13.50 -11.03
C ALA A 42 -5.92 13.58 -10.17
N GLY A 43 -6.19 14.72 -9.52
CA GLY A 43 -7.38 14.93 -8.69
C GLY A 43 -7.32 14.27 -7.31
N ILE A 44 -6.12 14.06 -6.77
CA ILE A 44 -5.92 13.57 -5.40
C ILE A 44 -5.89 14.78 -4.44
N SER A 45 -6.71 14.74 -3.40
CA SER A 45 -6.75 15.77 -2.35
C SER A 45 -5.60 15.59 -1.36
N ASN A 46 -5.21 16.65 -0.65
CA ASN A 46 -4.23 16.57 0.44
C ASN A 46 -4.59 15.49 1.46
N GLN A 47 -5.85 15.43 1.88
CA GLN A 47 -6.32 14.40 2.82
C GLN A 47 -6.08 12.98 2.29
N ALA A 48 -6.39 12.72 1.01
CA ALA A 48 -6.19 11.40 0.44
C ALA A 48 -4.70 11.03 0.31
N ILE A 49 -3.83 12.02 0.05
CA ILE A 49 -2.37 11.83 0.06
C ILE A 49 -1.90 11.47 1.46
N GLU A 50 -2.34 12.22 2.47
CA GLU A 50 -2.01 11.99 3.88
C GLU A 50 -2.50 10.62 4.37
N ASP A 51 -3.76 10.26 4.09
CA ASP A 51 -4.31 8.96 4.47
C ASP A 51 -3.50 7.81 3.86
N ALA A 52 -3.15 7.92 2.59
CA ALA A 52 -2.35 6.91 1.89
C ALA A 52 -0.91 6.84 2.42
N LEU A 53 -0.33 7.97 2.83
CA LEU A 53 0.97 8.02 3.51
C LEU A 53 0.93 7.25 4.83
N TYR A 54 -0.07 7.50 5.69
CA TYR A 54 -0.18 6.78 6.96
C TYR A 54 -0.33 5.28 6.74
N ILE A 55 -1.20 4.86 5.83
CA ILE A 55 -1.37 3.44 5.48
C ILE A 55 -0.05 2.84 5.01
N CYS A 56 0.68 3.52 4.12
CA CYS A 56 1.97 3.08 3.63
C CYS A 56 2.98 2.89 4.77
N MET A 57 3.05 3.85 5.71
CA MET A 57 3.94 3.77 6.87
C MET A 57 3.58 2.62 7.82
N TYR A 58 2.28 2.31 8.00
CA TYR A 58 1.88 1.14 8.77
C TYR A 58 2.42 -0.16 8.15
N PHE A 59 2.28 -0.33 6.84
CA PHE A 59 2.82 -1.50 6.15
C PHE A 59 4.35 -1.55 6.17
N HIS A 60 5.01 -0.40 6.08
CA HIS A 60 6.47 -0.31 6.24
C HIS A 60 6.96 -0.86 7.58
N CYS A 61 6.27 -0.54 8.67
CA CYS A 61 6.58 -1.07 10.00
C CYS A 61 6.26 -2.56 10.11
N ILE A 62 5.06 -2.96 9.68
CA ILE A 62 4.61 -4.36 9.75
C ILE A 62 5.54 -5.27 8.96
N ASN A 63 5.89 -4.90 7.73
CA ASN A 63 6.77 -5.71 6.88
C ASN A 63 8.14 -5.90 7.53
N ARG A 64 8.76 -4.83 8.06
CA ARG A 64 10.06 -4.92 8.73
C ARG A 64 10.03 -5.81 9.98
N ILE A 65 8.96 -5.75 10.75
CA ILE A 65 8.79 -6.61 11.93
C ILE A 65 8.60 -8.06 11.50
N ALA A 66 7.76 -8.32 10.50
CA ALA A 66 7.52 -9.65 9.96
C ALA A 66 8.81 -10.28 9.44
N ASP A 67 9.59 -9.52 8.66
CA ASP A 67 10.89 -9.94 8.13
C ASP A 67 11.89 -10.22 9.26
N ALA A 68 11.98 -9.33 10.26
CA ALA A 68 12.90 -9.48 11.39
C ALA A 68 12.59 -10.69 12.27
N LEU A 69 11.31 -11.06 12.38
CA LEU A 69 10.85 -12.22 13.16
C LEU A 69 10.71 -13.50 12.31
N ASN A 70 11.02 -13.42 11.02
CA ASN A 70 10.82 -14.51 10.05
C ASN A 70 9.41 -15.11 10.13
N VAL A 71 8.40 -14.24 10.12
CA VAL A 71 6.99 -14.64 10.14
C VAL A 71 6.68 -15.40 8.85
N ASP A 72 6.18 -16.63 8.99
CA ASP A 72 5.79 -17.45 7.85
C ASP A 72 4.59 -16.86 7.11
N ILE A 73 4.68 -16.81 5.78
CA ILE A 73 3.55 -16.42 4.93
C ILE A 73 2.57 -17.61 4.87
N PRO A 74 1.30 -17.43 5.30
CA PRO A 74 0.29 -18.47 5.25
C PRO A 74 0.11 -19.06 3.83
N SER A 75 -0.30 -20.32 3.75
CA SER A 75 -0.74 -20.88 2.46
C SER A 75 -1.99 -20.15 1.94
N ALA A 76 -2.27 -20.26 0.65
CA ALA A 76 -3.48 -19.68 0.06
C ALA A 76 -4.77 -20.17 0.76
N GLU A 77 -4.81 -21.43 1.17
CA GLU A 77 -5.93 -22.00 1.94
C GLU A 77 -6.05 -21.35 3.32
N MET A 78 -4.94 -21.12 4.02
CA MET A 78 -4.94 -20.42 5.29
C MET A 78 -5.40 -18.96 5.16
N PHE A 79 -5.04 -18.28 4.07
CA PHE A 79 -5.56 -16.94 3.78
C PHE A 79 -7.08 -16.92 3.60
N ILE A 80 -7.63 -17.89 2.87
CA ILE A 80 -9.08 -18.02 2.67
C ILE A 80 -9.78 -18.27 4.02
N SER A 81 -9.29 -19.23 4.80
CA SER A 81 -9.86 -19.54 6.12
C SER A 81 -9.77 -18.35 7.08
N GLY A 82 -8.68 -17.60 7.04
CA GLY A 82 -8.52 -16.35 7.80
C GLY A 82 -9.52 -15.28 7.37
N ALA A 83 -9.75 -15.10 6.08
CA ALA A 83 -10.71 -14.14 5.55
C ALA A 83 -12.16 -14.50 5.94
N GLU A 84 -12.53 -15.79 5.88
CA GLU A 84 -13.84 -16.27 6.34
C GLU A 84 -14.05 -16.01 7.84
N ARG A 85 -13.01 -16.20 8.65
CA ARG A 85 -13.04 -15.93 10.09
C ARG A 85 -13.17 -14.44 10.39
N LEU A 86 -12.40 -13.58 9.71
CA LEU A 86 -12.52 -12.13 9.84
C LEU A 86 -13.91 -11.63 9.42
N LEU A 87 -14.51 -12.22 8.39
CA LEU A 87 -15.87 -11.89 7.96
C LEU A 87 -16.91 -12.24 9.03
N LYS A 88 -16.74 -13.39 9.68
CA LYS A 88 -17.69 -13.91 10.67
C LYS A 88 -17.54 -13.23 12.04
N ASP A 89 -16.31 -13.12 12.52
CA ASP A 89 -15.99 -12.80 13.91
C ASP A 89 -15.38 -11.39 14.07
N GLY A 90 -15.04 -10.72 12.97
CA GLY A 90 -14.33 -9.44 12.99
C GLY A 90 -12.85 -9.60 13.37
N TYR A 91 -12.23 -8.52 13.85
CA TYR A 91 -10.83 -8.51 14.30
C TYR A 91 -10.63 -8.98 15.76
N LEU A 92 -11.56 -9.77 16.31
CA LEU A 92 -11.58 -10.22 17.71
C LEU A 92 -10.92 -11.59 17.92
#